data_AF-A0A0A6D5L3-F1
#
_entry.id   AF-A0A0A6D5L3-F1
#
_cell.length_a   1.000
_cell.length_b   1.000
_cell.length_c   1.000
_cell.angle_alpha   90.00
_cell.angle_beta   90.00
_cell.angle_gamma   90.00
#
_symmetry.space_group_name_H-M   'P 1'
#
loop_
_entity.id
_entity.type
_entity.pdbx_description
1 polymer ?
#
loop_
_entity_poly.entity_id
_entity_poly.type
_entity_poly.pdbx_seq_one_letter_code
_entity_poly.pdbx_strand_id
1 'polypeptide(L)'
;MYLIAFLGGLLTVLSPCILPVVPFLFAGAQRSRASILLTLGGMALTFALISSLAVVSSEWVIQASNSGRYVALIVMSVFALSLISARIGDWLTRPFVMIGNRLDPDTRKKAGPMGSIMLGVATGLLWAPCAGPILGVILTGAMLQGANAQTSLLLLAYGAGSALSLGTLIFTGRGLVNRLKPSIPFTGWLRRGAGVAVLATAAVIATGLDKTLLANTSSEGVASVEKSVLENVPKVVDYFISKVRADSPMEEGKGAMPSLGGAVQWLNSPELSAESLRGKVVLVDFWTYDCINCQHTLPYVKDWAKKYEKDGLVVIGVHTPEYGYERIIDNVKDQVKKLGITYPVAIDNNYAIWRNFDNQYWPAHYLIDAKGQVRYSHFGEGRYEAQEQMIQQLLEEAKAPAA
;
A
#
# COMPACT_ATOMS: atom_id res chain seq x y z
N MET A 1 2.42 -7.60 -10.98
CA MET A 1 1.91 -6.34 -10.38
C MET A 1 1.33 -5.37 -11.39
N TYR A 2 2.02 -5.01 -12.49
CA TYR A 2 1.48 -4.07 -13.50
C TYR A 2 0.13 -4.49 -14.09
N LEU A 3 -0.05 -5.78 -14.41
CA LEU A 3 -1.32 -6.30 -14.90
C LEU A 3 -2.46 -6.14 -13.88
N ILE A 4 -2.16 -6.34 -12.60
CA ILE A 4 -3.13 -6.19 -11.50
C ILE A 4 -3.52 -4.72 -11.34
N ALA A 5 -2.55 -3.80 -11.39
CA ALA A 5 -2.81 -2.36 -11.35
C ALA A 5 -3.67 -1.91 -12.55
N PHE A 6 -3.35 -2.39 -13.76
CA PHE A 6 -4.12 -2.12 -14.96
C PHE A 6 -5.56 -2.66 -14.90
N LEU A 7 -5.73 -3.92 -14.45
CA LEU A 7 -7.06 -4.53 -14.25
C LEU A 7 -7.84 -3.82 -13.14
N GLY A 8 -7.18 -3.40 -12.05
CA GLY A 8 -7.77 -2.60 -10.99
C GLY A 8 -8.32 -1.29 -11.52
N GLY A 9 -7.57 -0.58 -12.35
CA GLY A 9 -8.04 0.61 -13.06
C GLY A 9 -9.26 0.34 -13.94
N LEU A 10 -9.29 -0.79 -14.66
CA LEU A 10 -10.43 -1.20 -15.48
C LEU A 10 -11.70 -1.49 -14.65
N LEU A 11 -11.53 -2.20 -13.53
CA LEU A 11 -12.60 -2.60 -12.61
C LEU A 11 -13.17 -1.41 -11.83
N THR A 12 -12.38 -0.37 -11.58
CA THR A 12 -12.86 0.81 -10.83
C THR A 12 -14.03 1.52 -11.51
N VAL A 13 -14.18 1.42 -12.84
CA VAL A 13 -15.33 1.98 -13.58
C VAL A 13 -16.67 1.36 -13.15
N LEU A 14 -16.66 0.12 -12.66
CA LEU A 14 -17.84 -0.55 -12.12
C LEU A 14 -18.16 -0.13 -10.68
N SER A 15 -17.31 0.71 -10.07
CA SER A 15 -17.50 1.17 -8.70
C SER A 15 -18.79 2.00 -8.57
N PRO A 16 -19.61 1.77 -7.53
CA PRO A 16 -20.89 2.44 -7.33
C PRO A 16 -20.78 3.98 -7.25
N CYS A 17 -19.58 4.52 -7.00
CA CYS A 17 -19.32 5.96 -7.03
C CYS A 17 -19.37 6.58 -8.43
N ILE A 18 -19.04 5.81 -9.47
CA ILE A 18 -18.81 6.34 -10.83
C ILE A 18 -20.07 6.25 -11.66
N LEU A 19 -20.83 5.15 -11.49
CA LEU A 19 -22.06 4.88 -12.22
C LEU A 19 -23.04 6.08 -12.27
N PRO A 20 -23.24 6.86 -11.18
CA PRO A 20 -24.14 8.02 -11.17
C PRO A 20 -23.62 9.24 -11.95
N VAL A 21 -22.31 9.35 -12.16
CA VAL A 21 -21.64 10.52 -12.76
C VAL A 21 -21.41 10.34 -14.27
N VAL A 22 -21.35 9.08 -14.73
CA VAL A 22 -21.21 8.71 -16.14
C VAL A 22 -22.17 9.50 -17.07
N PRO A 23 -23.46 9.68 -16.75
CA PRO A 23 -24.38 10.45 -17.61
C PRO A 23 -24.01 11.94 -17.77
N PHE A 24 -23.47 12.56 -16.72
CA PHE A 24 -23.03 13.96 -16.77
C PHE A 24 -21.75 14.13 -17.59
N LEU A 25 -20.85 13.15 -17.52
CA LEU A 25 -19.65 13.10 -18.37
C LEU A 25 -20.03 13.00 -19.86
N PHE A 26 -21.06 12.23 -20.20
CA PHE A 26 -21.59 12.18 -21.57
C PHE A 26 -22.21 13.49 -22.06
N ALA A 27 -22.75 14.31 -21.15
CA ALA A 27 -23.31 15.62 -21.47
C ALA A 27 -22.23 16.70 -21.65
N GLY A 28 -21.11 16.63 -20.92
CA GLY A 28 -20.00 17.59 -20.97
C GLY A 28 -18.90 17.26 -21.98
N ALA A 29 -18.66 15.99 -22.28
CA ALA A 29 -17.62 15.58 -23.23
C ALA A 29 -18.05 15.84 -24.68
N GLN A 30 -17.71 17.01 -25.21
CA GLN A 30 -17.92 17.30 -26.63
C GLN A 30 -17.16 16.34 -27.54
N ARG A 31 -17.82 15.98 -28.65
CA ARG A 31 -17.62 14.89 -29.62
C ARG A 31 -16.23 14.67 -30.28
N SER A 32 -15.19 15.42 -29.93
CA SER A 32 -13.88 15.43 -30.61
C SER A 32 -12.88 14.40 -30.02
N ARG A 33 -12.03 13.79 -30.87
CA ARG A 33 -10.93 12.91 -30.39
C ARG A 33 -9.91 13.67 -29.55
N ALA A 34 -9.72 14.97 -29.83
CA ALA A 34 -8.77 15.81 -29.10
C ALA A 34 -9.25 16.15 -27.69
N SER A 35 -10.56 16.40 -27.48
CA SER A 35 -11.11 16.66 -26.15
C SER A 35 -11.02 15.43 -25.25
N ILE A 36 -11.24 14.22 -25.79
CA ILE A 36 -11.07 12.96 -25.04
C ILE A 36 -9.62 12.82 -24.57
N LEU A 37 -8.65 12.98 -25.48
CA LEU A 37 -7.22 12.93 -25.13
C LEU A 37 -6.83 14.00 -24.10
N LEU A 38 -7.37 15.22 -24.20
CA LEU A 38 -7.16 16.29 -23.22
C LEU A 38 -7.78 15.99 -21.85
N THR A 39 -8.94 15.33 -21.81
CA THR A 39 -9.59 14.92 -20.56
C THR A 39 -8.78 13.83 -19.86
N LEU A 40 -8.28 12.86 -20.63
CA LEU A 40 -7.40 11.79 -20.13
C LEU A 40 -6.05 12.35 -19.65
N GLY A 41 -5.48 13.30 -20.39
CA GLY A 41 -4.27 14.01 -19.97
C GLY A 41 -4.48 14.77 -18.65
N GLY A 42 -5.63 15.42 -18.47
CA GLY A 42 -6.00 16.09 -17.22
C GLY A 42 -6.08 15.14 -16.02
N MET A 43 -6.71 13.96 -16.19
CA MET A 43 -6.77 12.94 -15.15
C MET A 43 -5.38 12.41 -14.79
N ALA A 44 -4.56 12.05 -15.78
CA ALA A 44 -3.20 11.58 -15.55
C ALA A 44 -2.36 12.62 -14.80
N LEU A 45 -2.50 13.89 -15.16
CA LEU A 45 -1.81 14.99 -14.50
C LEU A 45 -2.25 15.16 -13.05
N THR A 46 -3.55 15.04 -12.74
CA THR A 46 -4.01 15.08 -11.34
C THR A 46 -3.48 13.94 -10.49
N PHE A 47 -3.46 12.71 -11.01
CA PHE A 47 -2.93 11.56 -10.27
C PHE A 47 -1.43 11.71 -10.04
N ALA A 48 -0.67 12.19 -11.04
CA ALA A 48 0.74 12.48 -10.88
C ALA A 48 1.00 13.59 -9.83
N LEU A 49 0.21 14.66 -9.85
CA LEU A 49 0.35 15.79 -8.94
C LEU A 49 0.02 15.38 -7.49
N ILE A 50 -1.10 14.68 -7.29
CA ILE A 50 -1.52 14.18 -5.96
C ILE A 50 -0.49 13.17 -5.43
N SER A 51 0.03 12.28 -6.27
CA SER A 51 1.03 11.29 -5.84
C SER A 51 2.35 11.95 -5.47
N SER A 52 2.80 12.95 -6.24
CA SER A 52 4.00 13.72 -5.91
C SER A 52 3.86 14.48 -4.59
N LEU A 53 2.69 15.11 -4.37
CA LEU A 53 2.35 15.74 -3.10
C LEU A 53 2.30 14.74 -1.93
N ALA A 54 1.77 13.53 -2.15
CA ALA A 54 1.70 12.48 -1.13
C ALA A 54 3.09 11.98 -0.70
N VAL A 55 4.04 11.89 -1.63
CA VAL A 55 5.43 11.50 -1.32
C VAL A 55 6.14 12.60 -0.53
N VAL A 56 6.00 13.86 -0.95
CA VAL A 56 6.67 15.02 -0.30
C VAL A 56 6.09 15.33 1.08
N SER A 57 4.81 15.06 1.32
CA SER A 57 4.14 15.35 2.59
C SER A 57 4.22 14.24 3.64
N SER A 58 4.98 13.17 3.37
CA SER A 58 5.01 11.95 4.20
C SER A 58 5.39 12.19 5.67
N GLU A 59 6.19 13.19 6.02
CA GLU A 59 6.52 13.50 7.42
C GLU A 59 5.38 14.21 8.17
N TRP A 60 4.59 15.06 7.50
CA TRP A 60 3.47 15.81 8.11
C TRP A 60 2.15 15.03 8.09
N VAL A 61 1.97 14.16 7.09
CA VAL A 61 0.76 13.33 6.91
C VAL A 61 0.63 12.26 8.00
N ILE A 62 1.72 11.79 8.59
CA ILE A 62 1.67 10.75 9.65
C ILE A 62 1.05 11.29 10.94
N GLN A 63 1.36 12.53 11.34
CA GLN A 63 0.67 13.21 12.45
C GLN A 63 -0.75 13.65 12.09
N ALA A 64 -0.98 14.03 10.83
CA ALA A 64 -2.31 14.44 10.34
C ALA A 64 -3.25 13.27 10.01
N SER A 65 -2.78 12.02 9.98
CA SER A 65 -3.53 10.84 9.52
C SER A 65 -4.81 10.59 10.32
N ASN A 66 -4.79 10.84 11.64
CA ASN A 66 -5.99 10.68 12.46
C ASN A 66 -7.07 11.72 12.11
N SER A 67 -6.66 12.96 11.84
CA SER A 67 -7.55 14.04 11.38
C SER A 67 -8.02 13.84 9.93
N GLY A 68 -7.14 13.34 9.06
CA GLY A 68 -7.42 13.06 7.66
C GLY A 68 -8.53 12.02 7.47
N ARG A 69 -8.59 11.01 8.35
CA ARG A 69 -9.68 10.02 8.36
C ARG A 69 -11.04 10.67 8.60
N TYR A 70 -11.15 11.59 9.55
CA TYR A 70 -12.40 12.30 9.82
C TYR A 70 -12.78 13.24 8.67
N VAL A 71 -11.82 13.95 8.08
CA VAL A 71 -12.07 14.82 6.92
C VAL A 71 -12.58 14.00 5.72
N ALA A 72 -11.95 12.86 5.42
CA ALA A 72 -12.37 11.96 4.34
C ALA A 72 -13.79 11.40 4.57
N LEU A 73 -14.10 11.00 5.80
CA LEU A 73 -15.44 10.55 6.18
C LEU A 73 -16.48 11.65 6.02
N ILE A 74 -16.19 12.87 6.48
CA ILE A 74 -17.09 14.03 6.33
C ILE A 74 -17.37 14.30 4.84
N VAL A 75 -16.33 14.32 3.99
CA VAL A 75 -16.48 14.56 2.55
C VAL A 75 -17.31 13.46 1.88
N MET A 76 -17.04 12.19 2.18
CA MET A 76 -17.80 11.04 1.66
C MET A 76 -19.26 11.07 2.11
N SER A 77 -19.53 11.36 3.38
CA SER A 77 -20.89 11.47 3.92
C SER A 77 -21.67 12.60 3.25
N VAL A 78 -21.05 13.78 3.06
CA VAL A 78 -21.67 14.91 2.35
C VAL A 78 -21.99 14.55 0.89
N PHE A 79 -21.08 13.84 0.20
CA PHE A 79 -21.32 13.40 -1.17
C PHE A 79 -22.45 12.36 -1.27
N ALA A 80 -22.51 11.42 -0.33
CA ALA A 80 -23.57 10.42 -0.28
C ALA A 80 -24.94 11.03 0.04
N LEU A 81 -25.00 12.02 0.94
CA LEU A 81 -26.19 12.82 1.22
C LEU A 81 -26.68 13.60 -0.02
N SER A 82 -25.76 14.13 -0.82
CA SER A 82 -26.05 14.79 -2.11
C SER A 82 -26.65 13.82 -3.15
N LEU A 83 -26.23 12.55 -3.15
CA LEU A 83 -26.79 11.54 -4.06
C LEU A 83 -28.21 11.10 -3.66
N ILE A 84 -28.52 11.07 -2.36
CA ILE A 84 -29.82 10.65 -1.82
C ILE A 84 -30.89 11.74 -2.00
N SER A 85 -30.52 13.01 -1.81
CA SER A 85 -31.42 14.14 -1.96
C SER A 85 -30.91 15.09 -3.04
N ALA A 86 -31.58 15.10 -4.19
CA ALA A 86 -31.32 16.06 -5.27
C ALA A 86 -31.37 17.53 -4.76
N ARG A 87 -32.16 17.78 -3.70
CA ARG A 87 -32.28 19.09 -3.06
C ARG A 87 -31.03 19.51 -2.28
N ILE A 88 -30.35 18.54 -1.65
CA ILE A 88 -29.07 18.75 -0.95
C ILE A 88 -27.96 18.96 -1.98
N GLY A 89 -27.97 18.20 -3.08
CA GLY A 89 -27.03 18.40 -4.19
C GLY A 89 -27.13 19.80 -4.81
N ASP A 90 -28.35 20.30 -5.03
CA ASP A 90 -28.57 21.67 -5.51
C ASP A 90 -28.12 22.72 -4.48
N TRP A 91 -28.39 22.50 -3.20
CA TRP A 91 -27.96 23.43 -2.14
C TRP A 91 -26.44 23.51 -2.01
N LEU A 92 -25.75 22.36 -2.09
CA LEU A 92 -24.29 22.27 -1.99
C LEU A 92 -23.58 22.87 -3.20
N THR A 93 -24.15 22.72 -4.40
CA THR A 93 -23.55 23.22 -5.65
C THR A 93 -23.85 24.69 -5.91
N ARG A 94 -24.97 25.24 -5.40
CA ARG A 94 -25.33 26.67 -5.54
C ARG A 94 -24.21 27.67 -5.23
N PRO A 95 -23.49 27.62 -4.11
CA PRO A 95 -22.41 28.57 -3.83
C PRO A 95 -21.24 28.43 -4.82
N PHE A 96 -20.89 27.20 -5.19
CA PHE A 96 -19.84 26.93 -6.17
C PHE A 96 -20.22 27.39 -7.59
N VAL A 97 -21.46 27.16 -8.02
CA VAL A 97 -21.97 27.61 -9.32
C VAL A 97 -22.12 29.14 -9.34
N MET A 98 -22.46 29.76 -8.21
CA MET A 98 -22.52 31.22 -8.09
C MET A 98 -21.12 31.84 -8.20
N ILE A 99 -20.10 31.23 -7.58
CA ILE A 99 -18.69 31.64 -7.73
C ILE A 99 -18.20 31.40 -9.17
N GLY A 100 -18.54 30.25 -9.77
CA GLY A 100 -18.20 29.93 -11.16
C GLY A 100 -18.83 30.90 -12.18
N ASN A 101 -20.11 31.22 -12.02
CA ASN A 101 -20.80 32.21 -12.86
C ASN A 101 -20.28 33.63 -12.62
N ARG A 102 -19.71 33.92 -11.44
CA ARG A 102 -19.11 35.22 -11.12
C ARG A 102 -17.70 35.36 -11.67
N LEU A 103 -16.99 34.25 -11.86
CA LEU A 103 -15.66 34.21 -12.47
C LEU A 103 -15.69 34.18 -14.01
N ASP A 104 -16.76 33.72 -14.65
CA ASP A 104 -16.85 33.69 -16.12
C ASP A 104 -18.31 33.71 -16.66
N PRO A 105 -18.92 34.89 -16.85
CA PRO A 105 -20.32 35.02 -17.30
C PRO A 105 -20.58 34.59 -18.76
N ASP A 106 -19.55 34.29 -19.56
CA ASP A 106 -19.65 33.99 -21.01
C ASP A 106 -19.51 32.48 -21.38
N THR A 107 -19.70 31.60 -20.41
CA THR A 107 -19.42 30.14 -20.51
C THR A 107 -20.33 29.33 -21.44
N ARG A 108 -21.23 29.94 -22.23
CA ARG A 108 -21.79 29.24 -23.41
C ARG A 108 -20.78 29.06 -24.54
N LYS A 109 -19.65 29.78 -24.54
CA LYS A 109 -18.65 29.75 -25.64
C LYS A 109 -17.35 29.01 -25.35
N LYS A 110 -17.02 28.65 -24.11
CA LYS A 110 -15.80 27.86 -23.80
C LYS A 110 -16.03 26.35 -23.86
N ALA A 111 -16.50 25.91 -25.03
CA ALA A 111 -16.34 24.54 -25.50
C ALA A 111 -14.90 24.28 -26.01
N GLY A 112 -13.91 24.80 -25.30
CA GLY A 112 -12.49 24.76 -25.67
C GLY A 112 -11.70 23.72 -24.87
N PRO A 113 -10.45 23.41 -25.29
CA PRO A 113 -9.59 22.39 -24.69
C PRO A 113 -9.38 22.56 -23.17
N MET A 114 -9.41 23.79 -22.66
CA MET A 114 -9.30 24.09 -21.22
C MET A 114 -10.49 23.58 -20.40
N GLY A 115 -11.70 23.59 -20.98
CA GLY A 115 -12.90 23.06 -20.32
C GLY A 115 -12.84 21.55 -20.13
N SER A 116 -12.28 20.82 -21.11
CA SER A 116 -12.04 19.38 -20.98
C SER A 116 -10.97 19.03 -19.93
N ILE A 117 -9.93 19.87 -19.78
CA ILE A 117 -8.92 19.67 -18.73
C ILE A 117 -9.55 19.86 -17.34
N MET A 118 -10.28 20.95 -17.11
CA MET A 118 -10.92 21.18 -15.80
C MET A 118 -11.96 20.11 -15.46
N LEU A 119 -12.72 19.64 -16.45
CA LEU A 119 -13.63 18.52 -16.25
C LEU A 119 -12.87 17.24 -15.87
N GLY A 120 -11.74 16.97 -16.52
CA GLY A 120 -10.85 15.85 -16.19
C GLY A 120 -10.28 15.95 -14.77
N VAL A 121 -9.83 17.14 -14.36
CA VAL A 121 -9.32 17.41 -13.00
C VAL A 121 -10.40 17.20 -11.95
N ALA A 122 -11.60 17.76 -12.16
CA ALA A 122 -12.73 17.61 -11.25
C ALA A 122 -13.16 16.14 -11.12
N THR A 123 -13.15 15.41 -12.23
CA THR A 123 -13.50 13.97 -12.23
C THR A 123 -12.42 13.14 -11.54
N GLY A 124 -11.13 13.47 -11.72
CA GLY A 124 -10.02 12.82 -11.02
C GLY A 124 -10.09 13.00 -9.51
N LEU A 125 -10.41 14.21 -9.04
CA LEU A 125 -10.63 14.50 -7.61
C LEU A 125 -11.83 13.73 -7.05
N LEU A 126 -12.90 13.60 -7.82
CA LEU A 126 -14.08 12.82 -7.42
C LEU A 126 -13.79 11.31 -7.37
N TRP A 127 -12.80 10.84 -8.14
CA TRP A 127 -12.43 9.43 -8.22
C TRP A 127 -11.51 8.98 -7.07
N ALA A 128 -10.73 9.91 -6.52
CA ALA A 128 -9.75 9.65 -5.47
C ALA A 128 -10.30 8.84 -4.26
N PRO A 129 -11.49 9.14 -3.71
CA PRO A 129 -12.00 8.43 -2.52
C PRO A 129 -12.37 6.97 -2.80
N CYS A 130 -12.82 6.65 -4.01
CA CYS A 130 -13.30 5.30 -4.36
C CYS A 130 -12.20 4.41 -4.95
N ALA A 131 -11.07 5.02 -5.35
CA ALA A 131 -9.83 4.34 -5.68
C ALA A 131 -8.93 4.09 -4.45
N GLY A 132 -9.30 4.66 -3.29
CA GLY A 132 -8.52 4.67 -2.06
C GLY A 132 -7.93 3.33 -1.63
N PRO A 133 -8.69 2.22 -1.61
CA PRO A 133 -8.16 0.91 -1.19
C PRO A 133 -7.05 0.38 -2.12
N ILE A 134 -7.25 0.47 -3.44
CA ILE A 134 -6.26 -0.02 -4.42
C ILE A 134 -5.04 0.89 -4.43
N LEU A 135 -5.24 2.21 -4.42
CA LEU A 135 -4.16 3.18 -4.31
C LEU A 135 -3.39 3.01 -3.00
N GLY A 136 -4.06 2.69 -1.89
CA GLY A 136 -3.43 2.41 -0.60
C GLY A 136 -2.45 1.25 -0.68
N VAL A 137 -2.83 0.14 -1.33
CA VAL A 137 -1.93 -1.01 -1.54
C VAL A 137 -0.73 -0.63 -2.42
N ILE A 138 -0.97 0.11 -3.51
CA ILE A 138 0.11 0.56 -4.41
C ILE A 138 1.07 1.52 -3.69
N LEU A 139 0.54 2.47 -2.92
CA LEU A 139 1.32 3.45 -2.16
C LEU A 139 2.08 2.80 -1.00
N THR A 140 1.51 1.78 -0.36
CA THR A 140 2.21 1.02 0.68
C THR A 140 3.41 0.30 0.08
N GLY A 141 3.24 -0.37 -1.07
CA GLY A 141 4.37 -0.95 -1.81
C GLY A 141 5.41 0.09 -2.24
N ALA A 142 4.97 1.30 -2.62
CA ALA A 142 5.85 2.41 -2.95
C ALA A 142 6.66 2.92 -1.75
N MET A 143 6.07 2.95 -0.55
CA MET A 143 6.79 3.31 0.67
C MET A 143 7.84 2.26 1.05
N LEU A 144 7.55 0.97 0.87
CA LEU A 144 8.49 -0.12 1.16
C LEU A 144 9.70 -0.12 0.20
N GLN A 145 9.48 0.12 -1.09
CA GLN A 145 10.54 0.09 -2.12
C GLN A 145 11.21 1.45 -2.36
N GLY A 146 10.74 2.53 -1.72
CA GLY A 146 11.19 3.90 -1.96
C GLY A 146 10.61 4.50 -3.25
N ALA A 147 10.76 5.83 -3.41
CA ALA A 147 10.29 6.55 -4.60
C ALA A 147 11.11 6.11 -5.84
N ASN A 148 10.65 5.07 -6.53
CA ASN A 148 11.36 4.45 -7.64
C ASN A 148 10.57 4.63 -8.96
N ALA A 149 11.24 4.55 -10.11
CA ALA A 149 10.60 4.64 -11.42
C ALA A 149 9.43 3.64 -11.58
N GLN A 150 9.51 2.52 -10.87
CA GLN A 150 8.51 1.47 -10.78
C GLN A 150 7.16 1.93 -10.22
N THR A 151 7.14 2.84 -9.24
CA THR A 151 5.89 3.35 -8.63
C THR A 151 5.19 4.31 -9.58
N SER A 152 5.95 5.17 -10.26
CA SER A 152 5.45 6.01 -11.35
C SER A 152 4.87 5.17 -12.49
N LEU A 153 5.52 4.06 -12.83
CA LEU A 153 5.06 3.16 -13.89
C LEU A 153 3.80 2.37 -13.49
N LEU A 154 3.67 1.98 -12.22
CA LEU A 154 2.46 1.35 -11.67
C LEU A 154 1.27 2.32 -11.67
N LEU A 155 1.48 3.58 -11.28
CA LEU A 155 0.44 4.62 -11.32
C LEU A 155 0.01 4.95 -12.76
N LEU A 156 0.97 5.02 -13.69
CA LEU A 156 0.67 5.17 -15.11
C LEU A 156 -0.12 3.98 -15.66
N ALA A 157 0.23 2.75 -15.28
CA ALA A 157 -0.52 1.56 -15.70
C ALA A 157 -1.96 1.56 -15.15
N TYR A 158 -2.15 1.94 -13.88
CA TYR A 158 -3.48 2.10 -13.27
C TYR A 158 -4.30 3.17 -14.01
N GLY A 159 -3.72 4.36 -14.23
CA GLY A 159 -4.35 5.46 -14.96
C GLY A 159 -4.65 5.11 -16.42
N ALA A 160 -3.80 4.31 -17.08
CA ALA A 160 -4.03 3.85 -18.44
C ALA A 160 -5.20 2.85 -18.54
N GLY A 161 -5.33 1.93 -17.58
CA GLY A 161 -6.46 0.99 -17.55
C GLY A 161 -7.79 1.70 -17.29
N SER A 162 -7.76 2.71 -16.44
CA SER A 162 -8.92 3.52 -16.10
C SER A 162 -9.32 4.47 -17.25
N ALA A 163 -8.35 5.04 -17.95
CA ALA A 163 -8.53 5.80 -19.19
C ALA A 163 -9.10 4.94 -20.33
N LEU A 164 -8.58 3.73 -20.51
CA LEU A 164 -8.98 2.81 -21.58
C LEU A 164 -10.42 2.33 -21.37
N SER A 165 -10.79 1.97 -20.13
CA SER A 165 -12.16 1.55 -19.81
C SER A 165 -13.16 2.67 -20.06
N LEU A 166 -12.86 3.90 -19.62
CA LEU A 166 -13.72 5.06 -19.88
C LEU A 166 -13.82 5.36 -21.39
N GLY A 167 -12.70 5.29 -22.11
CA GLY A 167 -12.65 5.47 -23.57
C GLY A 167 -13.50 4.44 -24.32
N THR A 168 -13.39 3.16 -23.96
CA THR A 168 -14.19 2.07 -24.53
C THR A 168 -15.67 2.26 -24.20
N LEU A 169 -16.03 2.66 -22.98
CA LEU A 169 -17.41 2.90 -22.56
C LEU A 169 -18.03 4.09 -23.33
N ILE A 170 -17.25 5.16 -23.57
CA ILE A 170 -17.69 6.30 -24.37
C ILE A 170 -17.91 5.92 -25.84
N PHE A 171 -17.03 5.08 -26.40
CA PHE A 171 -17.09 4.68 -27.80
C PHE A 171 -18.22 3.68 -28.06
N THR A 172 -18.38 2.67 -27.20
CA THR A 172 -19.40 1.61 -27.30
C THR A 172 -20.78 2.06 -26.80
N GLY A 173 -20.83 2.93 -25.78
CA GLY A 173 -22.05 3.48 -25.20
C GLY A 173 -22.89 4.30 -26.20
N ARG A 174 -22.28 4.82 -27.28
CA ARG A 174 -22.99 5.52 -28.38
C ARG A 174 -24.10 4.68 -29.02
N GLY A 175 -23.88 3.38 -29.20
CA GLY A 175 -24.87 2.48 -29.81
C GLY A 175 -25.96 2.04 -28.81
N LEU A 176 -25.55 1.84 -27.56
CA LEU A 176 -26.41 1.28 -26.51
C LEU A 176 -27.38 2.33 -25.93
N VAL A 177 -26.91 3.56 -25.70
CA VAL A 177 -27.72 4.65 -25.13
C VAL A 177 -28.82 5.11 -26.09
N ASN A 178 -28.59 5.07 -27.40
CA ASN A 178 -29.63 5.39 -28.39
C ASN A 178 -30.72 4.31 -28.49
N ARG A 179 -30.42 3.05 -28.12
CA ARG A 179 -31.41 1.96 -28.05
C ARG A 179 -32.14 1.89 -26.70
N LEU A 180 -31.53 2.35 -25.61
CA LEU A 180 -32.10 2.30 -24.25
C LEU A 180 -32.90 3.54 -23.81
N LYS A 181 -33.16 4.50 -24.71
CA LYS A 181 -34.00 5.68 -24.43
C LYS A 181 -35.38 5.43 -23.76
N PRO A 182 -36.07 4.27 -23.86
CA PRO A 182 -37.40 4.13 -23.25
C PRO A 182 -37.43 3.87 -21.74
N SER A 183 -36.32 3.49 -21.09
CA SER A 183 -36.36 2.90 -19.72
C SER A 183 -35.79 3.79 -18.60
N ILE A 184 -36.10 5.09 -18.61
CA ILE A 184 -35.61 6.09 -17.64
C ILE A 184 -36.59 6.33 -16.45
N PRO A 185 -37.07 5.29 -15.74
CA PRO A 185 -37.40 5.44 -14.31
C PRO A 185 -36.47 4.63 -13.40
N PHE A 186 -35.77 3.62 -13.94
CA PHE A 186 -34.89 2.74 -13.17
C PHE A 186 -33.59 3.45 -12.71
N THR A 187 -33.12 4.44 -13.46
CA THR A 187 -31.88 5.18 -13.16
C THR A 187 -31.99 6.01 -11.87
N GLY A 188 -33.18 6.55 -11.56
CA GLY A 188 -33.42 7.28 -10.32
C GLY A 188 -33.42 6.39 -9.09
N TRP A 189 -33.99 5.18 -9.22
CA TRP A 189 -33.96 4.16 -8.17
C TRP A 189 -32.53 3.62 -7.96
N LEU A 190 -31.80 3.35 -9.04
CA LEU A 190 -30.40 2.90 -8.99
C LEU A 190 -29.48 3.94 -8.33
N ARG A 191 -29.65 5.23 -8.63
CA ARG A 191 -28.91 6.33 -7.99
C ARG A 191 -29.19 6.42 -6.49
N ARG A 192 -30.47 6.31 -6.09
CA ARG A 192 -30.85 6.30 -4.66
C ARG A 192 -30.31 5.07 -3.95
N GLY A 193 -30.39 3.89 -4.58
CA GLY A 193 -29.83 2.65 -4.06
C GLY A 193 -28.31 2.72 -3.84
N ALA A 194 -27.57 3.24 -4.83
CA ALA A 194 -26.13 3.47 -4.70
C ALA A 194 -25.79 4.48 -3.59
N GLY A 195 -26.57 5.57 -3.46
CA GLY A 195 -26.38 6.55 -2.39
C GLY A 195 -26.59 5.96 -0.99
N VAL A 196 -27.63 5.13 -0.81
CA VAL A 196 -27.90 4.42 0.46
C VAL A 196 -26.81 3.41 0.77
N ALA A 197 -26.33 2.66 -0.22
CA ALA A 197 -25.23 1.72 -0.05
C ALA A 197 -23.94 2.42 0.40
N VAL A 198 -23.59 3.57 -0.20
CA VAL A 198 -22.42 4.34 0.19
C VAL A 198 -22.55 4.92 1.61
N LEU A 199 -23.73 5.42 1.99
CA LEU A 199 -23.97 5.86 3.38
C LEU A 199 -23.86 4.72 4.38
N ALA A 200 -24.38 3.54 4.04
CA ALA A 200 -24.25 2.35 4.89
C ALA A 200 -22.78 1.98 5.10
N THR A 201 -21.97 1.95 4.03
CA THR A 201 -20.53 1.71 4.13
C THR A 201 -19.82 2.77 4.96
N ALA A 202 -20.14 4.06 4.77
CA ALA A 202 -19.55 5.14 5.55
C ALA A 202 -19.92 5.05 7.05
N ALA A 203 -21.16 4.67 7.37
CA ALA A 203 -21.61 4.48 8.74
C ALA A 203 -20.91 3.28 9.42
N VAL A 204 -20.69 2.18 8.69
CA VAL A 204 -19.92 1.02 9.18
C VAL A 204 -18.48 1.40 9.49
N ILE A 205 -17.82 2.18 8.61
CA ILE A 205 -16.45 2.66 8.84
C ILE A 205 -16.40 3.66 10.01
N ALA A 206 -17.38 4.55 10.13
CA ALA A 206 -17.43 5.56 11.19
C ALA A 206 -17.64 4.97 12.59
N THR A 207 -18.39 3.87 12.69
CA THR A 207 -18.68 3.19 13.96
C THR A 207 -17.55 2.25 14.43
N GLY A 208 -16.51 2.04 13.62
CA GLY A 208 -15.40 1.13 13.96
C GLY A 208 -15.78 -0.36 13.94
N LEU A 209 -17.00 -0.66 13.49
CA LEU A 209 -17.54 -2.01 13.35
C LEU A 209 -16.82 -2.80 12.25
N ASP A 210 -16.13 -2.11 11.34
CA ASP A 210 -15.18 -2.67 10.38
C ASP A 210 -14.09 -3.49 11.06
N LYS A 211 -13.54 -3.03 12.19
CA LYS A 211 -12.50 -3.77 12.93
C LYS A 211 -13.01 -5.08 13.52
N THR A 212 -14.27 -5.13 13.96
CA THR A 212 -14.90 -6.33 14.55
C THR A 212 -15.54 -7.25 13.52
N LEU A 213 -16.11 -6.72 12.45
CA LEU A 213 -16.66 -7.50 11.33
C LEU A 213 -15.56 -8.08 10.43
N LEU A 214 -14.44 -7.38 10.24
CA LEU A 214 -13.28 -7.93 9.53
C LEU A 214 -12.49 -8.92 10.41
N ALA A 215 -12.54 -8.79 11.74
CA ALA A 215 -11.98 -9.80 12.63
C ALA A 215 -12.81 -11.11 12.65
N ASN A 216 -14.14 -11.03 12.50
CA ASN A 216 -15.03 -12.20 12.63
C ASN A 216 -15.67 -12.71 11.32
N THR A 217 -15.65 -11.98 10.20
CA THR A 217 -16.48 -12.33 9.02
C THR A 217 -15.72 -12.32 7.69
N SER A 218 -14.54 -11.70 7.58
CA SER A 218 -13.75 -11.74 6.33
C SER A 218 -12.89 -12.99 6.13
N SER A 219 -12.78 -13.89 7.11
CA SER A 219 -11.94 -15.10 6.97
C SER A 219 -12.64 -16.32 6.35
N GLU A 220 -13.95 -16.33 6.17
CA GLU A 220 -14.63 -17.51 5.60
C GLU A 220 -15.20 -17.26 4.20
N GLY A 221 -15.89 -16.15 3.97
CA GLY A 221 -16.52 -15.85 2.68
C GLY A 221 -15.54 -15.34 1.62
N VAL A 222 -14.69 -14.39 1.99
CA VAL A 222 -13.64 -13.87 1.09
C VAL A 222 -12.54 -14.89 0.95
N ALA A 223 -12.14 -15.59 2.02
CA ALA A 223 -11.16 -16.67 1.94
C ALA A 223 -11.64 -17.87 1.11
N SER A 224 -12.94 -18.20 1.04
CA SER A 224 -13.41 -19.29 0.17
C SER A 224 -13.33 -18.91 -1.32
N VAL A 225 -13.66 -17.67 -1.66
CA VAL A 225 -13.53 -17.15 -3.04
C VAL A 225 -12.07 -16.93 -3.40
N GLU A 226 -11.27 -16.42 -2.47
CA GLU A 226 -9.82 -16.23 -2.61
C GLU A 226 -9.10 -17.58 -2.68
N LYS A 227 -9.52 -18.60 -1.91
CA LYS A 227 -9.03 -19.99 -2.00
C LYS A 227 -9.44 -20.67 -3.30
N SER A 228 -10.63 -20.39 -3.84
CA SER A 228 -11.05 -20.93 -5.14
C SER A 228 -10.33 -20.27 -6.34
N VAL A 229 -9.96 -18.99 -6.21
CA VAL A 229 -9.09 -18.29 -7.16
C VAL A 229 -7.62 -18.73 -6.98
N LEU A 230 -7.14 -18.87 -5.75
CA LEU A 230 -5.81 -19.35 -5.38
C LEU A 230 -5.60 -20.85 -5.60
N GLU A 231 -6.63 -21.67 -5.78
CA GLU A 231 -6.52 -23.09 -6.17
C GLU A 231 -6.55 -23.31 -7.68
N ASN A 232 -7.14 -22.38 -8.46
CA ASN A 232 -7.25 -22.49 -9.92
C ASN A 232 -6.16 -21.71 -10.68
N VAL A 233 -5.64 -20.62 -10.10
CA VAL A 233 -4.48 -19.89 -10.63
C VAL A 233 -3.10 -20.56 -10.40
N PRO A 234 -2.85 -21.37 -9.35
CA PRO A 234 -1.51 -21.83 -9.01
C PRO A 234 -1.07 -22.99 -9.92
N LYS A 235 -1.95 -23.74 -10.61
CA LYS A 235 -1.47 -24.83 -11.48
C LYS A 235 -0.64 -24.34 -12.67
N VAL A 236 -0.89 -23.12 -13.13
CA VAL A 236 -0.11 -22.50 -14.23
C VAL A 236 1.16 -21.83 -13.69
N VAL A 237 1.13 -21.34 -12.44
CA VAL A 237 2.26 -20.68 -11.79
C VAL A 237 3.23 -21.71 -11.18
N ASP A 238 2.74 -22.78 -10.56
CA ASP A 238 3.55 -23.90 -10.05
C ASP A 238 4.22 -24.67 -11.18
N TYR A 239 3.61 -24.81 -12.35
CA TYR A 239 4.28 -25.41 -13.51
C TYR A 239 5.47 -24.56 -14.00
N PHE A 240 5.39 -23.23 -13.87
CA PHE A 240 6.47 -22.31 -14.23
C PHE A 240 7.53 -22.15 -13.11
N ILE A 241 7.14 -22.20 -11.84
CA ILE A 241 8.05 -22.05 -10.70
C ILE A 241 8.78 -23.37 -10.38
N SER A 242 8.11 -24.52 -10.49
CA SER A 242 8.74 -25.84 -10.28
C SER A 242 9.84 -26.13 -11.30
N LYS A 243 9.73 -25.57 -12.52
CA LYS A 243 10.76 -25.68 -13.56
C LYS A 243 11.94 -24.71 -13.38
N VAL A 244 11.85 -23.79 -12.41
CA VAL A 244 12.89 -22.78 -12.11
C VAL A 244 13.51 -22.98 -10.72
N ARG A 245 12.94 -23.80 -9.84
CA ARG A 245 13.38 -23.88 -8.44
C ARG A 245 13.57 -25.28 -7.84
N ALA A 246 13.66 -26.31 -8.68
CA ALA A 246 14.08 -27.63 -8.22
C ALA A 246 15.62 -27.67 -8.12
N ASP A 247 16.09 -27.88 -6.89
CA ASP A 247 17.46 -28.05 -6.40
C ASP A 247 18.40 -26.84 -6.44
N SER A 248 18.66 -26.27 -5.25
CA SER A 248 20.05 -26.07 -4.82
C SER A 248 20.21 -26.60 -3.38
N PRO A 249 21.15 -27.54 -3.16
CA PRO A 249 21.70 -27.86 -1.85
C PRO A 249 22.39 -26.64 -1.25
N MET A 250 22.77 -26.75 0.02
CA MET A 250 23.65 -25.84 0.78
C MET A 250 24.70 -25.12 -0.11
N GLU A 251 24.40 -23.89 -0.55
CA GLU A 251 25.32 -23.07 -1.35
C GLU A 251 26.17 -22.16 -0.46
N GLU A 252 27.42 -22.00 -0.88
CA GLU A 252 28.41 -21.04 -0.42
C GLU A 252 27.82 -19.63 -0.31
N GLY A 253 28.29 -18.85 0.68
CA GLY A 253 27.63 -17.67 1.25
C GLY A 253 26.86 -16.78 0.27
N LYS A 254 25.68 -16.32 0.71
CA LYS A 254 24.75 -15.43 -0.03
C LYS A 254 25.29 -13.99 -0.23
N GLY A 255 26.61 -13.83 -0.30
CA GLY A 255 27.31 -12.55 -0.39
C GLY A 255 27.68 -11.96 0.97
N ALA A 256 28.38 -10.83 0.90
CA ALA A 256 28.74 -10.04 2.08
C ALA A 256 27.48 -9.46 2.75
N MET A 257 27.55 -9.27 4.06
CA MET A 257 26.51 -8.61 4.84
C MET A 257 26.20 -7.22 4.26
N PRO A 258 24.94 -6.93 3.91
CA PRO A 258 24.53 -5.60 3.50
C PRO A 258 24.70 -4.56 4.61
N SER A 259 24.80 -3.29 4.23
CA SER A 259 25.01 -2.19 5.18
C SER A 259 23.80 -1.99 6.11
N LEU A 260 24.09 -1.80 7.41
CA LEU A 260 23.13 -1.34 8.43
C LEU A 260 23.00 0.19 8.45
N GLY A 261 23.61 0.89 7.49
CA GLY A 261 23.52 2.34 7.38
C GLY A 261 22.11 2.82 7.03
N GLY A 262 21.75 3.99 7.54
CA GLY A 262 20.45 4.63 7.31
C GLY A 262 19.44 4.46 8.45
N ALA A 263 19.83 3.81 9.56
CA ALA A 263 19.09 3.87 10.81
C ALA A 263 18.96 5.33 11.28
N VAL A 264 17.77 5.75 11.69
CA VAL A 264 17.56 7.11 12.20
C VAL A 264 18.10 7.28 13.62
N GLN A 265 18.13 6.18 14.39
CA GLN A 265 18.64 6.14 15.74
C GLN A 265 18.93 4.68 16.13
N TRP A 266 19.94 4.50 16.97
CA TRP A 266 20.24 3.24 17.64
C TRP A 266 19.80 3.30 19.11
N LEU A 267 19.21 2.20 19.58
CA LEU A 267 18.87 1.97 20.99
C LEU A 267 19.74 0.82 21.52
N ASN A 268 20.02 0.84 22.83
CA ASN A 268 20.84 -0.14 23.55
C ASN A 268 22.32 -0.24 23.10
N SER A 269 22.74 0.47 22.05
CA SER A 269 24.14 0.57 21.64
C SER A 269 24.40 1.86 20.83
N PRO A 270 25.67 2.23 20.64
CA PRO A 270 26.08 3.05 19.50
C PRO A 270 25.77 2.35 18.16
N GLU A 271 25.91 3.09 17.06
CA GLU A 271 25.78 2.54 15.71
C GLU A 271 26.78 1.41 15.45
N LEU A 272 26.30 0.31 14.89
CA LEU A 272 27.11 -0.85 14.52
C LEU A 272 27.30 -0.91 13.01
N SER A 273 28.55 -1.00 12.58
CA SER A 273 28.92 -1.17 11.17
C SER A 273 29.36 -2.62 10.88
N ALA A 274 29.37 -3.01 9.60
CA ALA A 274 29.82 -4.33 9.18
C ALA A 274 31.27 -4.61 9.62
N GLU A 275 32.12 -3.58 9.66
CA GLU A 275 33.51 -3.67 10.12
C GLU A 275 33.59 -3.93 11.63
N SER A 276 32.75 -3.25 12.42
CA SER A 276 32.70 -3.43 13.89
C SER A 276 32.21 -4.82 14.32
N LEU A 277 31.52 -5.52 13.41
CA LEU A 277 30.93 -6.84 13.62
C LEU A 277 31.82 -7.99 13.12
N ARG A 278 32.96 -7.69 12.48
CA ARG A 278 33.92 -8.71 12.04
C ARG A 278 34.40 -9.55 13.23
N GLY A 279 34.52 -10.85 13.00
CA GLY A 279 34.91 -11.81 14.03
C GLY A 279 33.75 -12.29 14.91
N LYS A 280 32.54 -11.75 14.74
CA LYS A 280 31.35 -12.16 15.50
C LYS A 280 30.31 -12.80 14.60
N VAL A 281 29.55 -13.73 15.14
CA VAL A 281 28.35 -14.23 14.46
C VAL A 281 27.25 -13.20 14.70
N VAL A 282 26.53 -12.80 13.65
CA VAL A 282 25.48 -11.77 13.76
C VAL A 282 24.14 -12.35 13.35
N LEU A 283 23.13 -12.14 14.18
CA LEU A 283 21.72 -12.33 13.83
C LEU A 283 21.08 -10.97 13.64
N VAL A 284 20.66 -10.67 12.41
CA VAL A 284 19.82 -9.50 12.11
C VAL A 284 18.36 -9.94 12.13
N ASP A 285 17.59 -9.38 13.05
CA ASP A 285 16.16 -9.65 13.26
C ASP A 285 15.33 -8.44 12.81
N PHE A 286 14.61 -8.57 11.70
CA PHE A 286 13.65 -7.56 11.25
C PHE A 286 12.32 -7.75 11.95
N TRP A 287 11.90 -6.74 12.71
CA TRP A 287 10.70 -6.81 13.53
C TRP A 287 9.97 -5.46 13.58
N THR A 288 8.73 -5.50 14.06
CA THR A 288 7.98 -4.32 14.50
C THR A 288 7.15 -4.69 15.72
N TYR A 289 6.89 -3.74 16.62
CA TYR A 289 6.33 -4.07 17.93
C TYR A 289 4.86 -4.51 17.92
N ASP A 290 4.06 -4.06 16.95
CA ASP A 290 2.63 -4.41 16.88
C ASP A 290 2.36 -5.68 16.04
N CYS A 291 3.40 -6.26 15.43
CA CYS A 291 3.29 -7.49 14.66
C CYS A 291 3.19 -8.71 15.59
N ILE A 292 2.07 -9.42 15.53
CA ILE A 292 1.82 -10.60 16.39
C ILE A 292 2.85 -11.72 16.15
N ASN A 293 3.23 -11.97 14.90
CA ASN A 293 4.25 -12.97 14.55
C ASN A 293 5.64 -12.60 15.09
N CYS A 294 5.97 -11.32 15.13
CA CYS A 294 7.20 -10.83 15.76
C CYS A 294 7.16 -11.06 17.27
N GLN A 295 6.03 -10.79 17.94
CA GLN A 295 5.89 -11.02 19.38
C GLN A 295 6.04 -12.49 19.77
N HIS A 296 5.57 -13.44 18.94
CA HIS A 296 5.80 -14.87 19.16
C HIS A 296 7.25 -15.30 18.96
N THR A 297 7.95 -14.64 18.06
CA THR A 297 9.36 -14.93 17.73
C THR A 297 10.33 -14.34 18.76
N LEU A 298 9.95 -13.20 19.36
CA LEU A 298 10.81 -12.43 20.27
C LEU A 298 11.37 -13.22 21.47
N PRO A 299 10.62 -14.12 22.15
CA PRO A 299 11.18 -14.94 23.22
C PRO A 299 12.40 -15.75 22.79
N TYR A 300 12.40 -16.33 21.59
CA TYR A 300 13.51 -17.11 21.06
C TYR A 300 14.72 -16.24 20.76
N VAL A 301 14.50 -15.10 20.10
CA VAL A 301 15.58 -14.15 19.78
C VAL A 301 16.23 -13.61 21.05
N LYS A 302 15.44 -13.29 22.08
CA LYS A 302 15.95 -12.87 23.40
C LYS A 302 16.73 -13.98 24.09
N ASP A 303 16.25 -15.22 24.03
CA ASP A 303 16.96 -16.36 24.61
C ASP A 303 18.31 -16.58 23.93
N TRP A 304 18.35 -16.59 22.60
CA TRP A 304 19.61 -16.72 21.85
C TRP A 304 20.57 -15.56 22.12
N ALA A 305 20.07 -14.32 22.13
CA ALA A 305 20.87 -13.14 22.44
C ALA A 305 21.57 -13.28 23.79
N LYS A 306 20.87 -13.79 24.81
CA LYS A 306 21.43 -13.98 26.16
C LYS A 306 22.31 -15.23 26.26
N LYS A 307 21.88 -16.33 25.66
CA LYS A 307 22.52 -17.64 25.74
C LYS A 307 23.89 -17.65 25.08
N TYR A 308 24.01 -17.01 23.91
CA TYR A 308 25.21 -17.06 23.07
C TYR A 308 26.01 -15.75 23.06
N GLU A 309 25.64 -14.75 23.86
CA GLU A 309 26.34 -13.46 23.96
C GLU A 309 27.86 -13.66 24.19
N LYS A 310 28.19 -14.53 25.15
CA LYS A 310 29.57 -14.81 25.56
C LYS A 310 30.32 -15.70 24.59
N ASP A 311 29.61 -16.43 23.73
CA ASP A 311 30.18 -17.27 22.69
C ASP A 311 30.51 -16.50 21.41
N GLY A 312 30.10 -15.22 21.32
CA GLY A 312 30.39 -14.35 20.19
C GLY A 312 29.20 -14.05 19.28
N LEU A 313 27.97 -14.38 19.69
CA LEU A 313 26.76 -13.96 18.99
C LEU A 313 26.42 -12.50 19.30
N VAL A 314 26.12 -11.72 18.27
CA VAL A 314 25.51 -10.39 18.37
C VAL A 314 24.15 -10.42 17.69
N VAL A 315 23.11 -10.08 18.44
CA VAL A 315 21.76 -9.92 17.91
C VAL A 315 21.49 -8.44 17.66
N ILE A 316 20.99 -8.09 16.49
CA ILE A 316 20.61 -6.73 16.12
C ILE A 316 19.15 -6.75 15.67
N GLY A 317 18.29 -6.11 16.44
CA GLY A 317 16.89 -5.91 16.07
C GLY A 317 16.75 -4.71 15.14
N VAL A 318 16.46 -4.93 13.86
CA VAL A 318 16.11 -3.85 12.94
C VAL A 318 14.61 -3.61 13.05
N HIS A 319 14.24 -2.54 13.77
CA HIS A 319 12.86 -2.11 13.89
C HIS A 319 12.46 -1.33 12.63
N THR A 320 11.80 -2.00 11.71
CA THR A 320 11.25 -1.39 10.50
C THR A 320 9.73 -1.27 10.67
N PRO A 321 9.16 -0.06 10.69
CA PRO A 321 7.75 0.15 11.02
C PRO A 321 6.82 -0.37 9.91
N GLU A 322 5.71 -1.00 10.27
CA GLU A 322 4.60 -1.33 9.37
C GLU A 322 3.61 -0.15 9.30
N TYR A 323 3.36 0.48 10.45
CA TYR A 323 2.40 1.59 10.59
C TYR A 323 3.06 2.93 10.94
N GLY A 324 2.34 4.02 10.65
CA GLY A 324 2.86 5.37 10.90
C GLY A 324 3.18 5.67 12.37
N TYR A 325 2.43 5.09 13.32
CA TYR A 325 2.68 5.28 14.77
C TYR A 325 3.91 4.51 15.27
N GLU A 326 4.39 3.53 14.51
CA GLU A 326 5.62 2.78 14.80
C GLU A 326 6.88 3.56 14.38
N ARG A 327 6.73 4.63 13.58
CA ARG A 327 7.83 5.58 13.27
C ARG A 327 8.14 6.52 14.43
N ILE A 328 7.24 6.63 15.41
CA ILE A 328 7.43 7.52 16.57
C ILE A 328 8.46 6.87 17.50
N ILE A 329 9.65 7.45 17.55
CA ILE A 329 10.81 6.91 18.28
C ILE A 329 10.49 6.62 19.75
N ASP A 330 9.73 7.49 20.41
CA ASP A 330 9.42 7.30 21.83
C ASP A 330 8.48 6.11 22.07
N ASN A 331 7.55 5.83 21.14
CA ASN A 331 6.76 4.59 21.19
C ASN A 331 7.68 3.36 21.08
N VAL A 332 8.64 3.38 20.15
CA VAL A 332 9.59 2.27 19.98
C VAL A 332 10.43 2.07 21.25
N LYS A 333 10.94 3.15 21.86
CA LYS A 333 11.68 3.07 23.13
C LYS A 333 10.86 2.44 24.26
N ASP A 334 9.60 2.86 24.39
CA ASP A 334 8.71 2.32 25.42
C ASP A 334 8.41 0.84 25.19
N GLN A 335 8.20 0.44 23.94
CA GLN A 335 7.97 -0.97 23.60
C GLN A 335 9.24 -1.82 23.76
N VAL A 336 10.42 -1.33 23.36
CA VAL A 336 11.70 -2.00 23.61
C VAL A 336 11.90 -2.30 25.09
N LYS A 337 11.59 -1.32 25.96
CA LYS A 337 11.62 -1.52 27.41
C LYS A 337 10.55 -2.52 27.89
N LYS A 338 9.29 -2.36 27.45
CA LYS A 338 8.16 -3.20 27.86
C LYS A 338 8.34 -4.66 27.46
N LEU A 339 8.88 -4.90 26.27
CA LEU A 339 9.15 -6.22 25.71
C LEU A 339 10.45 -6.85 26.26
N GLY A 340 11.24 -6.09 27.02
CA GLY A 340 12.49 -6.54 27.63
C GLY A 340 13.59 -6.82 26.61
N ILE A 341 13.67 -6.00 25.56
CA ILE A 341 14.70 -6.11 24.52
C ILE A 341 15.95 -5.37 24.99
N THR A 342 17.02 -6.11 25.24
CA THR A 342 18.29 -5.58 25.75
C THR A 342 19.40 -5.53 24.70
N TYR A 343 19.27 -6.28 23.61
CA TYR A 343 20.22 -6.27 22.50
C TYR A 343 20.10 -4.97 21.67
N PRO A 344 21.13 -4.61 20.88
CA PRO A 344 21.11 -3.48 19.96
C PRO A 344 19.86 -3.42 19.08
N VAL A 345 19.23 -2.24 18.97
CA VAL A 345 18.09 -2.02 18.08
C VAL A 345 18.37 -0.85 17.15
N ALA A 346 18.30 -1.08 15.83
CA ALA A 346 18.38 -0.06 14.81
C ALA A 346 16.97 0.36 14.38
N ILE A 347 16.63 1.64 14.51
CA ILE A 347 15.33 2.17 14.07
C ILE A 347 15.42 2.50 12.58
N ASP A 348 14.75 1.75 11.72
CA ASP A 348 14.78 1.86 10.26
C ASP A 348 13.51 2.51 9.70
N ASN A 349 13.19 3.73 10.18
CA ASN A 349 11.98 4.45 9.77
C ASN A 349 11.88 4.73 8.26
N ASN A 350 13.02 4.77 7.58
CA ASN A 350 13.14 5.08 6.16
C ASN A 350 13.27 3.82 5.28
N TYR A 351 13.18 2.62 5.86
CA TYR A 351 13.36 1.33 5.18
C TYR A 351 14.71 1.22 4.43
N ALA A 352 15.75 1.93 4.89
CA ALA A 352 17.05 1.92 4.26
C ALA A 352 17.73 0.56 4.45
N ILE A 353 17.73 0.06 5.69
CA ILE A 353 18.31 -1.25 6.02
C ILE A 353 17.44 -2.36 5.42
N TRP A 354 16.12 -2.24 5.53
CA TRP A 354 15.15 -3.13 4.91
C TRP A 354 15.42 -3.34 3.40
N ARG A 355 15.63 -2.26 2.65
CA ARG A 355 15.95 -2.32 1.22
C ARG A 355 17.35 -2.86 0.95
N ASN A 356 18.35 -2.53 1.77
CA ASN A 356 19.72 -3.06 1.62
C ASN A 356 19.75 -4.58 1.73
N PHE A 357 18.91 -5.15 2.61
CA PHE A 357 18.76 -6.60 2.80
C PHE A 357 17.78 -7.26 1.81
N ASP A 358 17.19 -6.48 0.91
CA ASP A 358 16.09 -6.88 0.02
C ASP A 358 14.98 -7.64 0.76
N ASN A 359 14.68 -7.20 1.99
CA ASN A 359 13.68 -7.87 2.83
C ASN A 359 12.25 -7.53 2.34
N GLN A 360 11.31 -8.44 2.59
CA GLN A 360 9.91 -8.28 2.20
C GLN A 360 8.92 -8.73 3.30
N TYR A 361 9.41 -9.20 4.46
CA TYR A 361 8.57 -9.85 5.48
C TYR A 361 8.93 -9.45 6.92
N TRP A 362 7.92 -9.53 7.79
CA TRP A 362 8.06 -9.51 9.24
C TRP A 362 7.51 -10.83 9.84
N PRO A 363 8.21 -11.48 10.79
CA PRO A 363 9.63 -11.30 11.08
C PRO A 363 10.50 -11.84 9.93
N ALA A 364 11.75 -11.39 9.87
CA ALA A 364 12.76 -11.96 8.99
C ALA A 364 14.13 -11.98 9.67
N HIS A 365 14.83 -13.11 9.57
CA HIS A 365 16.11 -13.32 10.22
C HIS A 365 17.21 -13.58 9.19
N TYR A 366 18.35 -12.95 9.39
CA TYR A 366 19.56 -13.17 8.58
C TYR A 366 20.71 -13.51 9.53
N LEU A 367 21.35 -14.66 9.29
CA LEU A 367 22.52 -15.10 10.05
C LEU A 367 23.78 -14.88 9.22
N ILE A 368 24.71 -14.16 9.83
CA ILE A 368 25.98 -13.74 9.24
C ILE A 368 27.11 -14.38 10.04
N ASP A 369 28.09 -14.96 9.34
CA ASP A 369 29.27 -15.54 9.99
C ASP A 369 30.29 -14.49 10.45
N ALA A 370 31.31 -14.94 11.18
CA ALA A 370 32.42 -14.10 11.63
C ALA A 370 33.21 -13.44 10.48
N LYS A 371 33.09 -13.95 9.25
CA LYS A 371 33.67 -13.36 8.04
C LYS A 371 32.72 -12.37 7.37
N GLY A 372 31.63 -11.97 8.02
CA GLY A 372 30.68 -10.99 7.50
C GLY A 372 29.94 -11.47 6.26
N GLN A 373 29.77 -12.78 6.06
CA GLN A 373 29.00 -13.34 4.95
C GLN A 373 27.65 -13.84 5.43
N VAL A 374 26.59 -13.59 4.65
CA VAL A 374 25.26 -14.10 4.96
C VAL A 374 25.24 -15.60 4.66
N ARG A 375 25.01 -16.42 5.69
CA ARG A 375 25.02 -17.89 5.59
C ARG A 375 23.63 -18.50 5.60
N TYR A 376 22.68 -17.81 6.23
CA TYR A 376 21.31 -18.30 6.32
C TYR A 376 20.33 -17.14 6.39
N SER A 377 19.14 -17.36 5.83
CA SER A 377 18.03 -16.42 5.94
C SER A 377 16.72 -17.18 6.16
N HIS A 378 15.86 -16.64 7.01
CA HIS A 378 14.53 -17.15 7.28
C HIS A 378 13.50 -16.03 7.19
N PHE A 379 12.37 -16.33 6.56
CA PHE A 379 11.28 -15.38 6.38
C PHE A 379 10.01 -15.94 7.04
N GLY A 380 9.36 -15.13 7.85
CA GLY A 380 8.18 -15.51 8.61
C GLY A 380 8.49 -16.14 9.97
N GLU A 381 7.42 -16.55 10.65
CA GLU A 381 7.46 -17.17 11.97
C GLU A 381 7.84 -18.67 11.90
N GLY A 382 8.70 -19.13 12.82
CA GLY A 382 8.97 -20.55 13.05
C GLY A 382 10.39 -21.02 12.76
N ARG A 383 10.56 -22.34 12.57
CA ARG A 383 11.84 -23.03 12.36
C ARG A 383 12.93 -22.73 13.39
N TYR A 384 12.56 -22.38 14.62
CA TYR A 384 13.49 -21.92 15.66
C TYR A 384 14.64 -22.89 15.93
N GLU A 385 14.38 -24.19 15.96
CA GLU A 385 15.42 -25.22 16.15
C GLU A 385 16.48 -25.20 15.04
N ALA A 386 16.05 -25.10 13.78
CA ALA A 386 16.97 -25.04 12.64
C ALA A 386 17.79 -23.74 12.63
N GLN A 387 17.18 -22.63 13.06
CA GLN A 387 17.87 -21.35 13.20
C GLN A 387 18.92 -21.39 14.32
N GLU A 388 18.58 -21.98 15.46
CA GLU A 388 19.51 -22.14 16.57
C GLU A 388 20.66 -23.10 16.24
N GLN A 389 20.39 -24.20 15.53
CA GLN A 389 21.43 -25.09 15.01
C GLN A 389 22.41 -24.34 14.11
N MET A 390 21.91 -23.46 13.22
CA MET A 390 22.77 -22.63 12.38
C MET A 390 23.59 -21.64 13.22
N ILE A 391 23.01 -21.01 14.25
CA ILE A 391 23.76 -20.15 15.19
C ILE A 391 24.91 -20.94 15.82
N GLN A 392 24.63 -22.12 16.37
CA GLN A 392 25.64 -22.97 17.02
C GLN A 392 26.73 -23.36 16.03
N GLN A 393 26.37 -23.77 14.82
CA GLN A 393 27.34 -24.12 13.77
C GLN A 393 28.25 -22.94 13.43
N LEU A 394 27.70 -21.74 13.22
CA LEU A 394 28.49 -20.55 12.89
C LEU A 394 29.40 -20.12 14.05
N LEU A 395 28.97 -20.31 15.30
CA LEU A 395 29.80 -20.03 16.48
C LEU A 395 30.97 -21.01 16.58
N GLU A 396 30.75 -22.29 16.31
CA GLU A 396 31.83 -23.29 16.25
C GLU A 396 32.79 -23.01 15.09
N GLU A 397 32.28 -22.66 13.90
CA GLU A 397 33.11 -22.23 12.76
C GLU A 397 33.96 -20.98 13.09
N ALA A 398 33.43 -20.05 13.89
CA ALA A 398 34.16 -18.86 14.32
C ALA A 398 35.27 -19.15 15.35
N LYS A 399 35.11 -20.21 16.15
CA LYS A 399 36.10 -20.68 17.14
C LYS A 399 37.21 -21.51 16.50
N ALA A 400 36.93 -22.19 15.39
CA ALA A 400 37.91 -22.99 14.67
C ALA A 400 39.04 -22.09 14.11
N PRO A 401 40.33 -22.45 14.30
CA PRO A 401 41.42 -21.70 13.69
C PRO A 401 41.28 -21.74 12.17
N ALA A 402 41.44 -20.57 11.52
CA ALA A 402 41.41 -20.47 10.06
C ALA A 402 42.45 -21.44 9.47
N ALA A 403 41.98 -22.46 8.76
CA ALA A 403 42.79 -23.46 8.09
C ALA A 403 43.62 -22.87 6.95
#